data_AF-A0A2G5TK00-F1
#
_entry.id   AF-A0A2G5TK00-F1
#
_cell.length_a   1.000
_cell.length_b   1.000
_cell.length_c   1.000
_cell.angle_alpha   90.00
_cell.angle_beta   90.00
_cell.angle_gamma   90.00
#
_symmetry.space_group_name_H-M   'P 1'
#
loop_
_entity.id
_entity.type
_entity.pdbx_description
1 polymer ?
#
loop_
_entity_poly.entity_id
_entity_poly.type
_entity_poly.pdbx_seq_one_letter_code
_entity_poly.pdbx_strand_id
1 'polypeptide(L)'
;MIQAILLLASVLGASVYYWQHNKEWSYVQTLDGVDRGEIILPNYNVHPILYNECVWPILDPYEPDILKYLKNRKRRLACRPSQDVEVEWLDSKIQITFKSDAPMSCVASDLSGFSDSDDVFVSPAIKLEADLPLEIPYTNFAVECEQNGKRVYRKSFYNYKKDQASKEFEAMESTPTSPSIAVLYLRSMSHSQLQREFPKIVKSTRRFGFYSFPMFNKISDNITDLVNRTFWHDEVKHTVGRYMKNERYCKVFSNTNLSGIQSDYDLSNFGHSLKSDTCSDDDSVAQRLIEQWAQFSIQNQDHCYLSHIFVNNTIWSKSLDDTLSAVIEQFQLNEVFKKTLVVVVSAEGIPVGTFGNSYTGKVEERNPILLAHIPDKLKKLYNDHMFHLESNQNRLITHLEVFDLINSFARLSKDQAIVPVRDNFMDWKREHVRGISPWQTLIPHNRTCYHVPIEDEYCLCMENKIDIEKEYNQTYAIASRLYERMESDILSNYTCMKETTWIEERNYTAVYNLNEKVLNGTDPYTEFLYFGVRAYPKKFNTRNNRRNFFVNVMGLFKHDKEDQYNFEKTYPYVTDTLKSGCLAGYMERFCEMCHGPNFLTS
;
A
#
# COMPACT_ATOMS: atom_id res chain seq x y z
N MET A 1 1.45 61.71 -8.45
CA MET A 1 0.49 60.59 -8.60
C MET A 1 1.04 59.48 -9.48
N ILE A 2 1.48 59.77 -10.71
CA ILE A 2 2.01 58.78 -11.65
C ILE A 2 3.28 58.05 -11.13
N GLN A 3 4.20 58.77 -10.48
CA GLN A 3 5.40 58.17 -9.89
C GLN A 3 5.11 57.16 -8.77
N ALA A 4 4.07 57.39 -7.97
CA ALA A 4 3.68 56.47 -6.91
C ALA A 4 3.09 55.16 -7.47
N ILE A 5 2.34 55.26 -8.58
CA ILE A 5 1.75 54.10 -9.26
C ILE A 5 2.83 53.22 -9.90
N LEU A 6 3.86 53.84 -10.50
CA LEU A 6 4.98 53.11 -11.11
C LEU A 6 5.84 52.38 -10.06
N LEU A 7 6.05 53.00 -8.90
CA LEU A 7 6.80 52.40 -7.79
C LEU A 7 6.06 51.20 -7.19
N LEU A 8 4.73 51.29 -7.09
CA LEU A 8 3.89 50.18 -6.64
C LEU A 8 3.93 49.02 -7.63
N ALA A 9 3.85 49.31 -8.93
CA ALA A 9 3.91 48.29 -9.98
C ALA A 9 5.29 47.59 -10.02
N SER A 10 6.40 48.32 -9.80
CA SER A 10 7.74 47.72 -9.75
C SER A 10 7.96 46.83 -8.53
N VAL A 11 7.44 47.22 -7.37
CA VAL A 11 7.53 46.41 -6.14
C VAL A 11 6.70 45.14 -6.31
N LEU A 12 5.48 45.24 -6.84
CA LEU A 12 4.64 44.07 -7.13
C LEU A 12 5.29 43.14 -8.17
N GLY A 13 5.89 43.69 -9.22
CA GLY A 13 6.63 42.91 -10.22
C GLY A 13 7.82 42.17 -9.63
N ALA A 14 8.60 42.83 -8.77
CA ALA A 14 9.74 42.23 -8.08
C ALA A 14 9.32 41.15 -7.08
N SER A 15 8.22 41.37 -6.34
CA SER A 15 7.66 40.38 -5.41
C SER A 15 7.12 39.14 -6.12
N VAL A 16 6.43 39.31 -7.26
CA VAL A 16 5.95 38.19 -8.09
C VAL A 16 7.11 37.41 -8.72
N TYR A 17 8.13 38.12 -9.22
CA TYR A 17 9.33 37.49 -9.77
C TYR A 17 10.12 36.71 -8.71
N TYR A 18 10.30 37.31 -7.53
CA TYR A 18 10.95 36.67 -6.38
C TYR A 18 10.16 35.44 -5.89
N TRP A 19 8.83 35.52 -5.85
CA TRP A 19 7.94 34.40 -5.50
C TRP A 19 8.03 33.24 -6.52
N GLN A 20 8.22 33.53 -7.80
CA GLN A 20 8.35 32.49 -8.83
C GLN A 20 9.71 31.76 -8.81
N HIS A 21 10.77 32.32 -8.22
CA HIS A 21 12.15 31.85 -8.45
C HIS A 21 12.95 31.39 -7.22
N ASN A 22 12.52 31.60 -5.97
CA ASN A 22 13.32 31.26 -4.78
C ASN A 22 12.55 30.54 -3.66
N LYS A 23 12.08 29.30 -3.91
CA LYS A 23 11.58 28.38 -2.88
C LYS A 23 12.70 27.40 -2.49
N GLU A 24 13.32 27.60 -1.33
CA GLU A 24 13.80 26.57 -0.38
C GLU A 24 14.64 27.24 0.74
N TRP A 25 15.01 26.47 1.77
CA TRP A 25 15.82 26.80 2.97
C TRP A 25 15.06 27.08 4.30
N SER A 26 14.53 25.99 4.87
CA SER A 26 14.79 25.40 6.21
C SER A 26 14.72 26.20 7.54
N TYR A 27 14.06 25.54 8.52
CA TYR A 27 14.18 25.53 10.01
C TYR A 27 13.17 26.33 10.90
N VAL A 28 12.15 25.58 11.36
CA VAL A 28 11.40 25.54 12.65
C VAL A 28 11.13 26.83 13.46
N GLN A 29 9.84 27.22 13.61
CA GLN A 29 9.25 27.81 14.84
C GLN A 29 7.70 27.84 14.85
N THR A 30 7.12 27.83 16.06
CA THR A 30 5.68 27.75 16.39
C THR A 30 4.85 28.99 16.00
N LEU A 31 3.73 28.74 15.31
CA LEU A 31 2.42 29.43 15.17
C LEU A 31 2.22 30.97 15.20
N ASP A 32 3.22 31.82 15.41
CA ASP A 32 3.01 33.30 15.43
C ASP A 32 3.49 34.05 14.16
N GLY A 33 3.86 33.35 13.07
CA GLY A 33 4.46 33.97 11.88
C GLY A 33 4.06 33.39 10.52
N VAL A 34 2.84 32.86 10.39
CA VAL A 34 2.39 32.13 9.19
C VAL A 34 2.16 33.06 7.98
N ASP A 35 2.83 32.81 6.86
CA ASP A 35 2.34 33.21 5.52
C ASP A 35 1.97 31.98 4.66
N ARG A 36 0.82 31.40 5.02
CA ARG A 36 -0.31 30.88 4.23
C ARG A 36 -0.12 30.12 2.89
N GLY A 37 1.09 29.74 2.46
CA GLY A 37 1.32 29.22 1.10
C GLY A 37 1.40 27.70 0.89
N GLU A 38 1.42 26.87 1.94
CA GLU A 38 1.73 25.42 1.80
C GLU A 38 0.64 24.48 2.34
N ILE A 39 -0.50 25.06 2.71
CA ILE A 39 -1.76 24.35 2.91
C ILE A 39 -2.63 24.71 1.70
N ILE A 40 -3.38 23.76 1.15
CA ILE A 40 -4.52 24.12 0.28
C ILE A 40 -5.49 24.91 1.17
N LEU A 41 -5.31 26.23 1.22
CA LEU A 41 -6.22 27.11 1.93
C LEU A 41 -7.45 27.29 1.05
N PRO A 42 -8.65 26.88 1.51
CA PRO A 42 -9.87 27.24 0.83
C PRO A 42 -10.03 28.77 0.85
N ASN A 43 -10.77 29.26 -0.14
CA ASN A 43 -11.06 30.67 -0.39
C ASN A 43 -11.41 31.42 0.92
N TYR A 44 -10.90 32.64 1.07
CA TYR A 44 -10.69 33.37 2.34
C TYR A 44 -11.95 33.82 3.11
N ASN A 45 -13.11 33.25 2.82
CA ASN A 45 -14.35 33.52 3.54
C ASN A 45 -14.85 32.21 4.15
N VAL A 46 -14.37 31.96 5.38
CA VAL A 46 -14.88 30.95 6.33
C VAL A 46 -14.55 29.49 5.97
N HIS A 47 -13.40 28.94 6.40
CA HIS A 47 -13.35 27.50 6.67
C HIS A 47 -12.37 27.09 7.79
N PRO A 48 -12.78 26.20 8.73
CA PRO A 48 -12.06 25.93 9.97
C PRO A 48 -11.25 24.63 9.82
N ILE A 49 -10.06 24.73 9.22
CA ILE A 49 -9.04 23.66 9.32
C ILE A 49 -8.59 23.47 10.78
N LEU A 50 -8.77 24.51 11.61
CA LEU A 50 -8.38 24.57 13.02
C LEU A 50 -9.40 24.00 14.02
N TYR A 51 -10.52 23.46 13.56
CA TYR A 51 -11.57 22.90 14.44
C TYR A 51 -11.77 21.40 14.22
N ASN A 52 -10.71 20.66 13.89
CA ASN A 52 -10.77 19.22 14.03
C ASN A 52 -10.46 18.87 15.48
N GLU A 53 -11.35 18.16 16.19
CA GLU A 53 -11.04 17.62 17.53
C GLU A 53 -9.92 16.57 17.44
N CYS A 54 -9.74 15.96 16.26
CA CYS A 54 -8.56 15.17 15.94
C CYS A 54 -7.36 16.10 15.70
N VAL A 55 -6.44 16.17 16.67
CA VAL A 55 -5.15 16.86 16.49
C VAL A 55 -4.28 16.04 15.53
N TRP A 56 -4.13 16.53 14.30
CA TRP A 56 -3.39 15.83 13.26
C TRP A 56 -1.92 16.24 13.22
N PRO A 57 -0.98 15.28 13.25
CA PRO A 57 0.44 15.57 13.12
C PRO A 57 0.77 16.03 11.71
N ILE A 58 1.24 17.27 11.58
CA ILE A 58 1.85 17.76 10.33
C ILE A 58 3.35 17.52 10.46
N LEU A 59 3.88 16.62 9.63
CA LEU A 59 5.32 16.34 9.58
C LEU A 59 6.00 17.13 8.47
N ASP A 60 7.21 17.61 8.74
CA ASP A 60 8.15 17.93 7.68
C ASP A 60 8.60 16.61 7.03
N PRO A 61 8.50 16.44 5.70
CA PRO A 61 9.01 15.25 5.02
C PRO A 61 10.48 14.94 5.32
N TYR A 62 11.28 15.91 5.77
CA TYR A 62 12.70 15.77 6.09
C TYR A 62 13.01 15.85 7.61
N GLU A 63 12.06 15.49 8.48
CA GLU A 63 12.23 15.45 9.95
C GLU A 63 13.57 14.79 10.37
N PRO A 64 14.39 15.43 11.23
CA PRO A 64 15.74 14.95 11.55
C PRO A 64 15.80 13.53 12.14
N ASP A 65 14.76 13.11 12.86
CA ASP A 65 14.70 11.79 13.50
C ASP A 65 14.53 10.64 12.50
N ILE A 66 14.01 10.91 11.29
CA ILE A 66 13.91 9.93 10.20
C ILE A 66 15.13 9.91 9.29
N LEU A 67 15.82 11.05 9.13
CA LEU A 67 16.97 11.18 8.21
C LEU A 67 18.09 10.17 8.49
N LYS A 68 18.32 9.81 9.75
CA LYS A 68 19.32 8.80 10.13
C LYS A 68 19.01 7.41 9.58
N TYR A 69 17.73 7.05 9.47
CA TYR A 69 17.29 5.77 8.92
C TYR A 69 17.33 5.75 7.39
N LEU A 70 17.18 6.91 6.74
CA LEU A 70 17.27 7.04 5.28
C LEU A 70 18.73 6.93 4.78
N LYS A 71 19.70 7.50 5.50
CA LYS A 71 21.12 7.51 5.11
C LYS A 71 21.75 6.12 5.03
N ASN A 72 21.28 5.16 5.82
CA ASN A 72 21.85 3.81 5.89
C ASN A 72 21.28 2.84 4.84
N ARG A 73 20.27 3.24 4.05
CA ARG A 73 19.55 2.35 3.13
C ARG A 73 20.08 2.49 1.70
N LYS A 74 21.05 1.64 1.34
CA LYS A 74 21.71 1.62 0.02
C LYS A 74 21.10 0.68 -1.02
N ARG A 75 20.07 -0.11 -0.70
CA ARG A 75 19.48 -1.05 -1.67
C ARG A 75 18.58 -0.31 -2.65
N ARG A 76 19.18 0.15 -3.76
CA ARG A 76 18.46 0.47 -4.99
C ARG A 76 18.33 -0.82 -5.78
N LEU A 77 17.11 -1.31 -6.00
CA LEU A 77 16.89 -2.33 -7.02
C LEU A 77 17.14 -1.66 -8.38
N ALA A 78 18.29 -1.94 -8.98
CA ALA A 78 18.66 -1.42 -10.29
C ALA A 78 18.55 -2.54 -11.30
N CYS A 79 17.39 -2.63 -11.95
CA CYS A 79 17.16 -3.57 -13.03
C CYS A 79 17.92 -3.13 -14.27
N ARG A 80 18.44 -4.10 -15.01
CA ARG A 80 19.21 -3.87 -16.23
C ARG A 80 18.54 -4.67 -17.32
N PRO A 81 18.45 -4.13 -18.55
CA PRO A 81 17.98 -4.90 -19.69
C PRO A 81 18.74 -6.21 -19.79
N SER A 82 18.05 -7.27 -20.19
CA SER A 82 18.70 -8.54 -20.48
C SER A 82 19.83 -8.33 -21.48
N GLN A 83 21.00 -8.87 -21.15
CA GLN A 83 22.16 -8.86 -22.05
C GLN A 83 22.06 -9.95 -23.12
N ASP A 84 21.16 -10.91 -22.91
CA ASP A 84 21.07 -12.13 -23.73
C ASP A 84 19.94 -12.07 -24.74
N VAL A 85 18.83 -11.38 -24.41
CA VAL A 85 17.63 -11.35 -25.25
C VAL A 85 16.96 -9.97 -25.24
N GLU A 86 16.34 -9.62 -26.36
CA GLU A 86 15.41 -8.50 -26.49
C GLU A 86 14.08 -9.02 -26.99
N VAL A 87 12.99 -8.54 -26.40
CA VAL A 87 11.63 -8.96 -26.76
C VAL A 87 10.78 -7.72 -26.99
N GLU A 88 10.33 -7.56 -28.22
CA GLU A 88 9.50 -6.45 -28.64
C GLU A 88 8.06 -6.91 -28.88
N TRP A 89 7.11 -6.05 -28.47
CA TRP A 89 5.69 -6.22 -28.78
C TRP A 89 5.29 -5.27 -29.91
N LEU A 90 5.01 -5.85 -31.08
CA LEU A 90 4.66 -5.14 -32.31
C LEU A 90 3.26 -5.57 -32.76
N ASP A 91 2.26 -4.77 -32.41
CA ASP A 91 0.91 -4.86 -32.98
C ASP A 91 0.25 -6.26 -32.92
N SER A 92 0.29 -6.88 -31.73
CA SER A 92 -0.14 -8.26 -31.43
C SER A 92 0.84 -9.38 -31.78
N LYS A 93 2.06 -9.03 -32.19
CA LYS A 93 3.15 -10.00 -32.40
C LYS A 93 4.27 -9.80 -31.40
N ILE A 94 4.87 -10.91 -30.98
CA ILE A 94 6.13 -10.92 -30.24
C ILE A 94 7.26 -11.15 -31.24
N GLN A 95 8.26 -10.30 -31.20
CA GLN A 95 9.53 -10.51 -31.88
C GLN A 95 10.62 -10.67 -30.83
N ILE A 96 11.47 -11.69 -31.00
CA ILE A 96 12.61 -11.93 -30.14
C ILE A 96 13.89 -11.72 -30.93
N THR A 97 14.86 -11.05 -30.34
CA THR A 97 16.22 -10.94 -30.88
C THR A 97 17.19 -11.46 -29.83
N PHE A 98 18.01 -12.43 -30.22
CA PHE A 98 19.07 -12.97 -29.37
C PHE A 98 20.32 -12.09 -29.48
N LYS A 99 20.80 -11.59 -28.33
CA LYS A 99 22.01 -10.77 -28.20
C LYS A 99 23.24 -11.61 -27.85
N SER A 100 23.02 -12.85 -27.41
CA SER A 100 24.04 -13.82 -27.05
C SER A 100 24.04 -15.00 -28.03
N ASP A 101 25.24 -15.48 -28.40
CA ASP A 101 25.42 -16.68 -29.23
C ASP A 101 25.14 -18.00 -28.47
N ALA A 102 25.04 -17.95 -27.15
CA ALA A 102 24.74 -19.14 -26.36
C ALA A 102 23.29 -19.62 -26.60
N PRO A 103 23.05 -20.95 -26.63
CA PRO A 103 21.74 -21.51 -26.94
C PRO A 103 20.70 -21.10 -25.91
N MET A 104 19.58 -20.58 -26.38
CA MET A 104 18.46 -20.16 -25.55
C MET A 104 17.15 -20.77 -26.02
N SER A 105 16.24 -20.97 -25.08
CA SER A 105 14.87 -21.38 -25.35
C SER A 105 13.93 -20.31 -24.81
N CYS A 106 13.10 -19.75 -25.67
CA CYS A 106 12.07 -18.78 -25.30
C CYS A 106 10.68 -19.36 -25.59
N VAL A 107 9.74 -19.13 -24.69
CA VAL A 107 8.36 -19.57 -24.82
C VAL A 107 7.38 -18.46 -24.42
N ALA A 108 6.23 -18.41 -25.08
CA ALA A 108 5.06 -17.66 -24.65
C ALA A 108 4.05 -18.62 -23.99
N SER A 109 3.72 -18.38 -22.73
CA SER A 109 2.79 -19.19 -21.95
C SER A 109 1.55 -18.39 -21.58
N ASP A 110 0.38 -18.99 -21.74
CA ASP A 110 -0.92 -18.41 -21.37
C ASP A 110 -1.02 -18.21 -19.85
N LEU A 111 -1.45 -17.03 -19.42
CA LEU A 111 -1.65 -16.74 -17.99
C LEU A 111 -3.07 -17.04 -17.49
N SER A 112 -4.04 -17.33 -18.37
CA SER A 112 -5.42 -17.62 -17.96
C SER A 112 -5.64 -18.99 -17.31
N GLY A 113 -4.60 -19.84 -17.25
CA GLY A 113 -4.69 -21.25 -16.85
C GLY A 113 -3.74 -21.71 -15.74
N PHE A 114 -3.41 -20.86 -14.75
CA PHE A 114 -2.64 -21.31 -13.58
C PHE A 114 -3.54 -22.08 -12.60
N SER A 115 -3.17 -23.31 -12.23
CA SER A 115 -3.87 -24.07 -11.18
C SER A 115 -3.46 -23.64 -9.77
N ASP A 116 -4.39 -23.74 -8.81
CA ASP A 116 -4.18 -23.39 -7.40
C ASP A 116 -3.07 -24.19 -6.68
N SER A 117 -2.51 -25.25 -7.30
CA SER A 117 -1.62 -26.19 -6.62
C SER A 117 -0.22 -26.35 -7.20
N ASP A 118 0.12 -25.84 -8.39
CA ASP A 118 1.48 -25.89 -8.97
C ASP A 118 1.56 -25.03 -10.25
N ASP A 119 2.79 -24.65 -10.64
CA ASP A 119 3.23 -23.92 -11.87
C ASP A 119 2.80 -24.55 -13.22
N VAL A 120 1.77 -25.41 -13.23
CA VAL A 120 1.30 -26.10 -14.44
C VAL A 120 0.38 -25.21 -15.25
N PHE A 121 0.92 -24.73 -16.38
CA PHE A 121 0.18 -24.04 -17.43
C PHE A 121 -0.82 -25.01 -18.11
N VAL A 122 -2.11 -24.67 -18.10
CA VAL A 122 -3.16 -25.48 -18.75
C VAL A 122 -3.09 -25.42 -20.30
N SER A 123 -2.50 -24.37 -20.88
CA SER A 123 -2.30 -24.23 -22.33
C SER A 123 -0.85 -24.57 -22.73
N PRO A 124 -0.62 -25.25 -23.87
CA PRO A 124 0.74 -25.57 -24.32
C PRO A 124 1.52 -24.31 -24.65
N ALA A 125 2.69 -24.12 -24.04
CA ALA A 125 3.55 -22.98 -24.30
C ALA A 125 3.98 -22.93 -25.78
N ILE A 126 3.95 -21.74 -26.37
CA ILE A 126 4.33 -21.51 -27.77
C ILE A 126 5.82 -21.19 -27.82
N LYS A 127 6.58 -22.01 -28.53
CA LYS A 127 8.00 -21.74 -28.76
C LYS A 127 8.18 -20.49 -29.62
N LEU A 128 9.09 -19.62 -29.21
CA LEU A 128 9.43 -18.39 -29.91
C LEU A 128 10.80 -18.54 -30.56
N GLU A 129 10.87 -18.22 -31.84
CA GLU A 129 12.11 -18.24 -32.62
C GLU A 129 12.63 -16.81 -32.83
N ALA A 130 13.95 -16.66 -32.89
CA ALA A 130 14.58 -15.37 -33.10
C ALA A 130 14.21 -14.80 -34.48
N ASP A 131 14.01 -13.47 -34.52
CA ASP A 131 13.75 -12.65 -35.69
C ASP A 131 12.51 -13.07 -36.52
N LEU A 132 11.63 -13.89 -35.92
CA LEU A 132 10.35 -14.28 -36.48
C LEU A 132 9.20 -13.69 -35.65
N PRO A 133 8.56 -12.60 -36.09
CA PRO A 133 7.41 -12.04 -35.40
C PRO A 133 6.24 -13.02 -35.37
N LEU A 134 5.84 -13.45 -34.17
CA LEU A 134 4.78 -14.44 -33.97
C LEU A 134 3.55 -13.82 -33.32
N GLU A 135 2.38 -14.06 -33.90
CA GLU A 135 1.11 -13.68 -33.29
C GLU A 135 0.77 -14.61 -32.13
N ILE A 136 0.55 -14.03 -30.95
CA ILE A 136 0.26 -14.79 -29.74
C ILE A 136 -1.26 -14.91 -29.56
N PRO A 137 -1.83 -16.13 -29.52
CA PRO A 137 -3.28 -16.35 -29.46
C PRO A 137 -3.86 -16.23 -28.04
N TYR A 138 -3.11 -15.68 -27.09
CA TYR A 138 -3.52 -15.52 -25.70
C TYR A 138 -3.82 -14.06 -25.38
N THR A 139 -4.85 -13.84 -24.56
CA THR A 139 -5.21 -12.49 -24.09
C THR A 139 -4.26 -11.98 -23.03
N ASN A 140 -3.85 -12.84 -22.09
CA ASN A 140 -2.78 -12.58 -21.14
C ASN A 140 -1.73 -13.67 -21.28
N PHE A 141 -0.46 -13.30 -21.43
CA PHE A 141 0.61 -14.28 -21.56
C PHE A 141 1.92 -13.76 -20.96
N ALA A 142 2.82 -14.67 -20.61
CA ALA A 142 4.20 -14.36 -20.25
C ALA A 142 5.16 -14.92 -21.28
N VAL A 143 6.19 -14.13 -21.62
CA VAL A 143 7.36 -14.58 -22.35
C VAL A 143 8.45 -14.88 -21.33
N GLU A 144 8.96 -16.11 -21.35
CA GLU A 144 10.07 -16.56 -20.52
C GLU A 144 11.18 -17.11 -21.42
N CYS A 145 12.42 -16.72 -21.14
CA CYS A 145 13.59 -17.27 -21.82
C CYS A 145 14.56 -17.87 -20.82
N GLU A 146 15.11 -19.02 -21.19
CA GLU A 146 16.09 -19.76 -20.42
C GLU A 146 17.37 -19.98 -21.21
N GLN A 147 18.49 -19.92 -20.50
CA GLN A 147 19.83 -20.21 -20.99
C GLN A 147 20.51 -21.12 -19.97
N ASN A 148 21.03 -22.28 -20.40
CA ASN A 148 21.68 -23.28 -19.54
C ASN A 148 20.84 -23.69 -18.31
N GLY A 149 19.51 -23.82 -18.47
CA GLY A 149 18.60 -24.18 -17.38
C GLY A 149 18.36 -23.06 -16.35
N LYS A 150 18.81 -21.83 -16.64
CA LYS A 150 18.55 -20.65 -15.83
C LYS A 150 17.70 -19.66 -16.62
N ARG A 151 16.62 -19.19 -16.01
CA ARG A 151 15.79 -18.11 -16.57
C ARG A 151 16.56 -16.80 -16.63
N VAL A 152 16.68 -16.23 -17.82
CA VAL A 152 17.39 -14.98 -18.12
C VAL A 152 16.45 -13.82 -18.46
N TYR A 153 15.19 -14.13 -18.78
CA TYR A 153 14.18 -13.14 -19.13
C TYR A 153 12.80 -13.62 -18.72
N ARG A 154 11.96 -12.68 -18.25
CA ARG A 154 10.55 -12.93 -17.90
C ARG A 154 9.77 -11.63 -17.99
N LYS A 155 8.72 -11.59 -18.81
CA LYS A 155 7.82 -10.43 -18.95
C LYS A 155 6.41 -10.87 -19.33
N SER A 156 5.39 -10.28 -18.73
CA SER A 156 4.00 -10.51 -19.11
C SER A 156 3.43 -9.40 -20.00
N PHE A 157 2.42 -9.75 -20.79
CA PHE A 157 1.81 -8.92 -21.82
C PHE A 157 0.30 -9.13 -21.86
N TYR A 158 -0.43 -8.09 -22.29
CA TYR A 158 -1.87 -8.12 -22.53
C TYR A 158 -2.16 -7.84 -24.02
N ASN A 159 -2.85 -8.77 -24.68
CA ASN A 159 -3.18 -8.72 -26.10
C ASN A 159 -4.61 -8.21 -26.33
N TYR A 160 -4.74 -6.89 -26.38
CA TYR A 160 -6.02 -6.21 -26.59
C TYR A 160 -6.75 -6.60 -27.89
N LYS A 161 -6.04 -6.89 -28.99
CA LYS A 161 -6.72 -7.29 -30.23
C LYS A 161 -7.43 -8.63 -30.10
N LYS A 162 -6.83 -9.59 -29.37
CA LYS A 162 -7.48 -10.88 -29.11
C LYS A 162 -8.67 -10.72 -28.18
N ASP A 163 -8.55 -9.84 -27.19
CA ASP A 163 -9.66 -9.49 -26.33
C ASP A 163 -10.85 -8.92 -27.13
N GLN A 164 -10.62 -7.94 -28.02
CA GLN A 164 -11.65 -7.37 -28.90
C GLN A 164 -12.28 -8.41 -29.85
N ALA A 165 -11.53 -9.42 -30.27
CA ALA A 165 -12.02 -10.45 -31.16
C ALA A 165 -12.92 -11.48 -30.44
N SER A 166 -12.83 -11.57 -29.11
CA SER A 166 -13.70 -12.42 -28.31
C SER A 166 -15.12 -11.83 -28.26
N LYS A 167 -16.13 -12.66 -28.55
CA LYS A 167 -17.55 -12.25 -28.56
C LYS A 167 -18.28 -12.63 -27.26
N GLU A 168 -17.55 -13.01 -26.21
CA GLU A 168 -18.16 -13.63 -25.02
C GLU A 168 -19.01 -12.66 -24.20
N PHE A 169 -18.67 -11.37 -24.15
CA PHE A 169 -19.54 -10.30 -23.63
C PHE A 169 -19.06 -8.91 -24.09
N GLU A 170 -19.99 -7.99 -24.35
CA GLU A 170 -19.69 -6.61 -24.73
C GLU A 170 -19.89 -5.70 -23.52
N ALA A 171 -18.81 -5.12 -23.01
CA ALA A 171 -18.85 -4.19 -21.89
C ALA A 171 -19.60 -2.90 -22.27
N MET A 172 -20.37 -2.33 -21.34
CA MET A 172 -21.03 -1.04 -21.57
C MET A 172 -20.02 0.05 -21.92
N GLU A 173 -20.41 1.07 -22.68
CA GLU A 173 -19.53 2.19 -23.00
C GLU A 173 -19.11 2.97 -21.73
N SER A 174 -17.83 3.33 -21.65
CA SER A 174 -17.35 4.28 -20.64
C SER A 174 -17.60 5.70 -21.12
N THR A 175 -18.27 6.51 -20.30
CA THR A 175 -18.61 7.89 -20.65
C THR A 175 -18.15 8.87 -19.57
N PRO A 176 -17.98 10.16 -19.87
CA PRO A 176 -17.60 11.15 -18.87
C PRO A 176 -18.58 11.30 -17.70
N THR A 177 -19.80 10.75 -17.79
CA THR A 177 -20.83 10.74 -16.72
C THR A 177 -21.08 9.36 -16.11
N SER A 178 -20.57 8.29 -16.74
CA SER A 178 -20.60 6.92 -16.23
C SER A 178 -19.19 6.34 -16.40
N PRO A 179 -18.26 6.72 -15.50
CA PRO A 179 -16.84 6.46 -15.71
C PRO A 179 -16.45 5.02 -15.40
N SER A 180 -15.33 4.59 -15.98
CA SER A 180 -14.56 3.42 -15.54
C SER A 180 -13.83 3.72 -14.22
N ILE A 181 -13.28 2.70 -13.59
CA ILE A 181 -12.55 2.84 -12.33
C ILE A 181 -11.17 2.19 -12.46
N ALA A 182 -10.12 2.94 -12.14
CA ALA A 182 -8.74 2.46 -12.10
C ALA A 182 -8.16 2.70 -10.70
N VAL A 183 -7.82 1.63 -9.97
CA VAL A 183 -7.25 1.69 -8.62
C VAL A 183 -5.85 1.11 -8.61
N LEU A 184 -4.86 1.95 -8.37
CA LEU A 184 -3.51 1.51 -8.03
C LEU A 184 -3.41 1.38 -6.51
N TYR A 185 -3.32 0.15 -6.04
CA TYR A 185 -3.19 -0.16 -4.63
C TYR A 185 -1.73 -0.50 -4.30
N LEU A 186 -1.08 0.34 -3.50
CA LEU A 186 0.27 0.13 -3.01
C LEU A 186 0.20 -0.59 -1.67
N ARG A 187 1.17 -1.46 -1.38
CA ARG A 187 1.28 -2.02 -0.03
C ARG A 187 1.62 -0.93 0.98
N SER A 188 2.72 -0.22 0.74
CA SER A 188 3.34 0.65 1.74
C SER A 188 3.98 1.89 1.12
N MET A 189 3.37 3.05 1.36
CA MET A 189 3.90 4.36 0.98
C MET A 189 3.24 5.41 1.87
N SER A 190 4.04 6.12 2.66
CA SER A 190 3.53 7.18 3.54
C SER A 190 3.36 8.50 2.77
N HIS A 191 2.49 9.38 3.27
CA HIS A 191 2.33 10.72 2.71
C HIS A 191 3.65 11.51 2.69
N SER A 192 4.40 11.49 3.80
CA SER A 192 5.70 12.17 3.92
C SER A 192 6.75 11.55 2.99
N GLN A 193 6.77 10.23 2.84
CA GLN A 193 7.65 9.56 1.89
C GLN A 193 7.36 9.99 0.45
N LEU A 194 6.09 10.03 0.05
CA LEU A 194 5.70 10.48 -1.29
C LEU A 194 6.26 11.88 -1.59
N GLN A 195 6.14 12.82 -0.65
CA GLN A 195 6.70 14.17 -0.81
C GLN A 195 8.24 14.17 -0.89
N ARG A 196 8.90 13.32 -0.08
CA ARG A 196 10.36 13.29 0.06
C ARG A 196 11.09 12.57 -1.08
N GLU A 197 10.56 11.43 -1.50
CA GLU A 197 11.27 10.44 -2.33
C GLU A 197 10.69 10.31 -3.74
N PHE A 198 9.48 10.82 -3.96
CA PHE A 198 8.74 10.69 -5.21
C PHE A 198 8.28 12.06 -5.76
N PRO A 199 9.20 13.01 -6.02
CA PRO A 199 8.84 14.37 -6.43
C PRO A 199 8.19 14.45 -7.82
N LYS A 200 8.48 13.51 -8.74
CA LYS A 200 7.92 13.57 -10.10
C LYS A 200 6.44 13.25 -10.10
N ILE A 201 6.01 12.17 -9.45
CA ILE A 201 4.59 11.86 -9.32
C ILE A 201 3.84 12.94 -8.55
N VAL A 202 4.43 13.55 -7.51
CA VAL A 202 3.84 14.69 -6.80
C VAL A 202 3.61 15.87 -7.74
N LYS A 203 4.59 16.20 -8.58
CA LYS A 203 4.44 17.28 -9.57
C LYS A 203 3.36 16.96 -10.60
N SER A 204 3.34 15.73 -11.12
CA SER A 204 2.39 15.29 -12.15
C SER A 204 0.95 15.26 -11.62
N THR A 205 0.73 14.70 -10.44
CA THR A 205 -0.59 14.65 -9.80
C THR A 205 -1.14 16.04 -9.50
N ARG A 206 -0.31 16.97 -9.01
CA ARG A 206 -0.70 18.39 -8.86
C ARG A 206 -1.06 19.04 -10.20
N ARG A 207 -0.24 18.83 -11.22
CA ARG A 207 -0.45 19.38 -12.57
C ARG A 207 -1.79 18.93 -13.18
N PHE A 208 -2.16 17.67 -12.98
CA PHE A 208 -3.36 17.09 -13.57
C PHE A 208 -4.57 17.06 -12.61
N GLY A 209 -4.52 17.82 -11.50
CA GLY A 209 -5.69 18.06 -10.66
C GLY A 209 -6.15 16.86 -9.85
N PHE A 210 -5.23 16.04 -9.35
CA PHE A 210 -5.53 15.04 -8.34
C PHE A 210 -5.81 15.72 -6.99
N TYR A 211 -6.82 15.21 -6.28
CA TYR A 211 -7.08 15.52 -4.88
C TYR A 211 -6.20 14.65 -4.01
N SER A 212 -5.52 15.26 -3.04
CA SER A 212 -4.67 14.56 -2.07
C SER A 212 -5.33 14.64 -0.71
N PHE A 213 -5.37 13.50 -0.01
CA PHE A 213 -5.99 13.39 1.32
C PHE A 213 -4.88 13.16 2.35
N PRO A 214 -4.16 14.20 2.79
CA PRO A 214 -3.10 14.08 3.79
C PRO A 214 -3.61 13.55 5.12
N MET A 215 -4.93 13.67 5.38
CA MET A 215 -5.59 13.17 6.60
C MET A 215 -6.11 11.73 6.49
N PHE A 216 -5.54 10.93 5.59
CA PHE A 216 -5.86 9.51 5.42
C PHE A 216 -5.16 8.64 6.48
N ASN A 217 -5.94 7.83 7.20
CA ASN A 217 -5.51 7.01 8.33
C ASN A 217 -5.73 5.52 8.04
N LYS A 218 -4.69 4.70 8.26
CA LYS A 218 -4.84 3.23 8.29
C LYS A 218 -5.71 2.79 9.47
N ILE A 219 -6.34 1.62 9.40
CA ILE A 219 -7.26 1.15 10.45
C ILE A 219 -6.91 -0.24 11.00
N SER A 220 -5.84 -0.85 10.51
CA SER A 220 -5.37 -2.19 10.86
C SER A 220 -3.91 -2.34 10.43
N ASP A 221 -3.20 -3.34 10.93
CA ASP A 221 -1.92 -3.83 10.39
C ASP A 221 -2.09 -5.07 9.47
N ASN A 222 -3.30 -5.62 9.40
CA ASN A 222 -3.62 -6.71 8.50
C ASN A 222 -3.91 -6.17 7.09
N ILE A 223 -2.93 -6.32 6.20
CA ILE A 223 -3.03 -5.88 4.79
C ILE A 223 -4.26 -6.43 4.08
N THR A 224 -4.60 -7.70 4.31
CA THR A 224 -5.79 -8.31 3.71
C THR A 224 -7.04 -7.60 4.18
N ASP A 225 -7.15 -7.28 5.47
CA ASP A 225 -8.28 -6.53 6.02
C ASP A 225 -8.35 -5.11 5.42
N LEU A 226 -7.22 -4.40 5.30
CA LEU A 226 -7.18 -3.05 4.71
C LEU A 226 -7.63 -3.03 3.24
N VAL A 227 -7.12 -3.97 2.43
CA VAL A 227 -7.50 -4.10 1.02
C VAL A 227 -8.97 -4.48 0.92
N ASN A 228 -9.40 -5.49 1.68
CA ASN A 228 -10.79 -5.94 1.72
C ASN A 228 -11.73 -4.76 2.05
N ARG A 229 -11.45 -4.00 3.12
CA ARG A 229 -12.24 -2.82 3.53
C ARG A 229 -12.26 -1.67 2.52
N THR A 230 -11.34 -1.64 1.55
CA THR A 230 -11.34 -0.64 0.48
C THR A 230 -12.23 -1.05 -0.70
N PHE A 231 -12.46 -2.35 -0.90
CA PHE A 231 -13.20 -2.88 -2.06
C PHE A 231 -14.51 -3.59 -1.70
N TRP A 232 -14.70 -3.91 -0.42
CA TRP A 232 -15.80 -4.69 0.12
C TRP A 232 -16.15 -4.23 1.54
N HIS A 233 -17.41 -4.48 1.91
CA HIS A 233 -17.91 -4.25 3.26
C HIS A 233 -18.88 -5.36 3.67
N ASP A 234 -18.53 -6.10 4.73
CA ASP A 234 -19.20 -7.34 5.15
C ASP A 234 -20.70 -7.16 5.41
N GLU A 235 -21.09 -6.08 6.07
CA GLU A 235 -22.50 -5.88 6.44
C GLU A 235 -23.43 -5.56 5.27
N VAL A 236 -22.90 -5.05 4.15
CA VAL A 236 -23.71 -4.75 2.95
C VAL A 236 -23.66 -5.88 1.94
N LYS A 237 -22.72 -6.83 2.10
CA LYS A 237 -22.43 -7.90 1.14
C LYS A 237 -22.31 -7.35 -0.30
N HIS A 238 -21.70 -6.16 -0.43
CA HIS A 238 -21.53 -5.46 -1.71
C HIS A 238 -20.06 -5.19 -1.97
N THR A 239 -19.56 -5.66 -3.13
CA THR A 239 -18.30 -5.22 -3.71
C THR A 239 -18.57 -4.09 -4.70
N VAL A 240 -17.59 -3.21 -4.89
CA VAL A 240 -17.48 -2.38 -6.10
C VAL A 240 -17.60 -3.24 -7.35
N GLY A 241 -17.02 -4.44 -7.31
CA GLY A 241 -17.06 -5.43 -8.38
C GLY A 241 -18.48 -5.86 -8.79
N ARG A 242 -19.45 -5.93 -7.87
CA ARG A 242 -20.82 -6.32 -8.22
C ARG A 242 -21.48 -5.34 -9.20
N TYR A 243 -21.37 -4.03 -8.96
CA TYR A 243 -21.93 -3.02 -9.85
C TYR A 243 -21.19 -2.97 -11.18
N MET A 244 -19.86 -2.89 -11.11
CA MET A 244 -19.04 -2.78 -12.31
C MET A 244 -19.18 -4.02 -13.19
N LYS A 245 -19.02 -5.22 -12.63
CA LYS A 245 -19.07 -6.47 -13.40
C LYS A 245 -20.48 -6.92 -13.76
N ASN A 246 -21.41 -6.96 -12.80
CA ASN A 246 -22.69 -7.64 -13.04
C ASN A 246 -23.76 -6.71 -13.61
N GLU A 247 -23.73 -5.42 -13.27
CA GLU A 247 -24.74 -4.46 -13.74
C GLU A 247 -24.26 -3.68 -14.96
N ARG A 248 -22.96 -3.35 -15.01
CA ARG A 248 -22.35 -2.58 -16.10
C ARG A 248 -21.52 -3.42 -17.08
N TYR A 249 -21.40 -4.72 -16.85
CA TYR A 249 -20.63 -5.65 -17.69
C TYR A 249 -19.18 -5.17 -17.93
N CYS A 250 -18.62 -4.41 -16.99
CA CYS A 250 -17.30 -3.83 -17.12
C CYS A 250 -16.23 -4.92 -17.08
N LYS A 251 -15.24 -4.80 -17.95
CA LYS A 251 -14.04 -5.63 -17.96
C LYS A 251 -13.26 -5.47 -16.65
N VAL A 252 -12.93 -6.55 -15.97
CA VAL A 252 -12.20 -6.51 -14.69
C VAL A 252 -10.77 -7.00 -14.86
N PHE A 253 -9.79 -6.15 -14.55
CA PHE A 253 -8.36 -6.50 -14.53
C PHE A 253 -7.82 -6.41 -13.11
N SER A 254 -7.10 -7.46 -12.68
CA SER A 254 -6.50 -7.56 -11.35
C SER A 254 -5.30 -8.47 -11.33
N ASN A 255 -4.39 -8.22 -10.38
CA ASN A 255 -3.30 -9.13 -10.02
C ASN A 255 -3.43 -9.64 -8.57
N THR A 256 -4.62 -9.54 -7.97
CA THR A 256 -4.83 -9.89 -6.57
C THR A 256 -6.23 -10.42 -6.31
N ASN A 257 -6.32 -11.40 -5.41
CA ASN A 257 -7.58 -11.92 -4.88
C ASN A 257 -7.99 -11.26 -3.56
N LEU A 258 -7.16 -10.34 -3.03
CA LEU A 258 -7.39 -9.67 -1.74
C LEU A 258 -8.64 -8.78 -1.73
N SER A 259 -9.11 -8.32 -2.89
CA SER A 259 -10.31 -7.48 -3.03
C SER A 259 -11.61 -8.27 -3.00
N GLY A 260 -11.55 -9.60 -3.16
CA GLY A 260 -12.73 -10.45 -3.35
C GLY A 260 -13.49 -10.19 -4.67
N ILE A 261 -12.91 -9.44 -5.61
CA ILE A 261 -13.53 -9.13 -6.90
C ILE A 261 -12.97 -10.06 -7.97
N GLN A 262 -13.84 -10.88 -8.58
CA GLN A 262 -13.42 -11.79 -9.65
C GLN A 262 -12.95 -11.03 -10.90
N SER A 263 -11.69 -11.24 -11.26
CA SER A 263 -11.08 -10.66 -12.45
C SER A 263 -11.42 -11.46 -13.72
N ASP A 264 -11.61 -10.78 -14.84
CA ASP A 264 -11.70 -11.38 -16.19
C ASP A 264 -10.28 -11.56 -16.78
N TYR A 265 -9.34 -10.72 -16.33
CA TYR A 265 -7.94 -10.73 -16.71
C TYR A 265 -7.11 -10.85 -15.43
N ASP A 266 -7.13 -12.05 -14.82
CA ASP A 266 -6.43 -12.31 -13.56
C ASP A 266 -4.94 -12.55 -13.77
N LEU A 267 -4.11 -11.80 -13.04
CA LEU A 267 -2.66 -11.95 -12.95
C LEU A 267 -2.21 -12.35 -11.55
N SER A 268 -3.12 -12.75 -10.64
CA SER A 268 -2.83 -13.08 -9.25
C SER A 268 -1.76 -14.17 -9.12
N ASN A 269 -1.93 -15.29 -9.80
CA ASN A 269 -0.99 -16.40 -9.79
C ASN A 269 0.38 -16.01 -10.37
N PHE A 270 0.38 -15.27 -11.49
CA PHE A 270 1.62 -14.73 -12.06
C PHE A 270 2.32 -13.77 -11.08
N GLY A 271 1.56 -12.86 -10.47
CA GLY A 271 2.04 -11.92 -9.46
C GLY A 271 2.60 -12.60 -8.22
N HIS A 272 1.98 -13.68 -7.74
CA HIS A 272 2.47 -14.48 -6.61
C HIS A 272 3.76 -15.24 -6.94
N SER A 273 3.93 -15.68 -8.20
CA SER A 273 5.17 -16.33 -8.64
C SER A 273 6.37 -15.37 -8.69
N LEU A 274 6.14 -14.06 -8.62
CA LEU A 274 7.18 -13.04 -8.67
C LEU A 274 7.61 -12.63 -7.27
N LYS A 275 8.92 -12.66 -7.01
CA LYS A 275 9.48 -12.14 -5.75
C LYS A 275 9.39 -10.61 -5.75
N SER A 276 8.87 -10.04 -4.67
CA SER A 276 8.56 -8.60 -4.51
C SER A 276 9.75 -7.67 -4.78
N ASP A 277 10.99 -8.15 -4.56
CA ASP A 277 12.24 -7.39 -4.74
C ASP A 277 13.12 -7.93 -5.88
N THR A 278 12.50 -8.36 -6.98
CA THR A 278 13.25 -8.86 -8.15
C THR A 278 12.97 -8.07 -9.41
N CYS A 279 13.90 -8.17 -10.36
CA CYS A 279 13.73 -7.67 -11.70
C CYS A 279 12.95 -8.69 -12.55
N SER A 280 12.03 -8.18 -13.35
CA SER A 280 11.32 -8.89 -14.41
C SER A 280 11.79 -8.25 -15.72
N ASP A 281 12.99 -8.64 -16.16
CA ASP A 281 13.77 -7.99 -17.23
C ASP A 281 14.41 -6.64 -16.82
N ASP A 282 14.25 -5.60 -17.63
CA ASP A 282 14.76 -4.24 -17.43
C ASP A 282 14.04 -3.49 -16.31
N ASP A 283 12.87 -3.96 -15.92
CA ASP A 283 11.99 -3.36 -14.92
C ASP A 283 11.91 -4.18 -13.64
N SER A 284 11.65 -3.51 -12.52
CA SER A 284 11.19 -4.21 -11.32
C SER A 284 9.78 -4.76 -11.53
N VAL A 285 9.45 -5.83 -10.81
CA VAL A 285 8.09 -6.42 -10.81
C VAL A 285 7.01 -5.35 -10.54
N ALA A 286 7.28 -4.42 -9.62
CA ALA A 286 6.36 -3.33 -9.30
C ALA A 286 6.09 -2.42 -10.50
N GLN A 287 7.14 -2.00 -11.22
CA GLN A 287 7.02 -1.16 -12.40
C GLN A 287 6.22 -1.88 -13.49
N ARG A 288 6.53 -3.17 -13.73
CA ARG A 288 5.82 -3.98 -14.72
C ARG A 288 4.31 -4.05 -14.46
N LEU A 289 3.92 -4.33 -13.22
CA LEU A 289 2.50 -4.42 -12.84
C LEU A 289 1.79 -3.09 -13.08
N ILE A 290 2.43 -1.98 -12.73
CA ILE A 290 1.88 -0.62 -12.92
C ILE A 290 1.74 -0.26 -14.40
N GLU A 291 2.73 -0.60 -15.22
CA GLU A 291 2.66 -0.40 -16.66
C GLU A 291 1.54 -1.22 -17.29
N GLN A 292 1.34 -2.47 -16.87
CA GLN A 292 0.24 -3.30 -17.37
C GLN A 292 -1.12 -2.75 -16.98
N TRP A 293 -1.26 -2.32 -15.72
CA TRP A 293 -2.46 -1.62 -15.26
C TRP A 293 -2.75 -0.37 -16.09
N ALA A 294 -1.70 0.39 -16.44
CA ALA A 294 -1.82 1.56 -17.28
C ALA A 294 -2.25 1.20 -18.71
N GLN A 295 -1.57 0.24 -19.34
CA GLN A 295 -1.86 -0.20 -20.71
C GLN A 295 -3.28 -0.75 -20.83
N PHE A 296 -3.71 -1.59 -19.88
CA PHE A 296 -5.08 -2.10 -19.86
C PHE A 296 -6.11 -0.96 -19.80
N SER A 297 -5.86 0.04 -18.95
CA SER A 297 -6.74 1.21 -18.78
C SER A 297 -6.80 2.08 -20.04
N ILE A 298 -5.66 2.30 -20.70
CA ILE A 298 -5.55 3.08 -21.94
C ILE A 298 -6.29 2.37 -23.09
N GLN A 299 -6.08 1.07 -23.24
CA GLN A 299 -6.66 0.28 -24.34
C GLN A 299 -8.16 0.08 -24.19
N ASN A 300 -8.68 0.09 -22.95
CA ASN A 300 -10.11 -0.05 -22.67
C ASN A 300 -10.82 1.28 -22.40
N GLN A 301 -10.24 2.44 -22.72
CA GLN A 301 -10.82 3.76 -22.37
C GLN A 301 -12.26 4.00 -22.86
N ASP A 302 -12.70 3.35 -23.94
CA ASP A 302 -14.04 3.50 -24.50
C ASP A 302 -15.04 2.46 -23.98
N HIS A 303 -14.54 1.38 -23.36
CA HIS A 303 -15.37 0.34 -22.75
C HIS A 303 -15.32 0.47 -21.22
N CYS A 304 -16.39 0.08 -20.54
CA CYS A 304 -16.39 0.11 -19.10
C CYS A 304 -15.37 -0.90 -18.57
N TYR A 305 -14.56 -0.46 -17.62
CA TYR A 305 -13.62 -1.33 -16.94
C TYR A 305 -13.47 -1.00 -15.45
N LEU A 306 -13.06 -2.02 -14.70
CA LEU A 306 -12.53 -1.93 -13.35
C LEU A 306 -11.12 -2.52 -13.35
N SER A 307 -10.09 -1.68 -13.32
CA SER A 307 -8.70 -2.13 -13.21
C SER A 307 -8.22 -1.86 -11.80
N HIS A 308 -7.82 -2.90 -11.07
CA HIS A 308 -7.32 -2.74 -9.71
C HIS A 308 -6.13 -3.67 -9.47
N ILE A 309 -4.97 -3.12 -9.13
CA ILE A 309 -3.78 -3.92 -8.86
C ILE A 309 -3.24 -3.65 -7.47
N PHE A 310 -2.63 -4.67 -6.88
CA PHE A 310 -1.90 -4.59 -5.62
C PHE A 310 -0.40 -4.74 -5.87
N VAL A 311 0.37 -3.72 -5.49
CA VAL A 311 1.82 -3.66 -5.66
C VAL A 311 2.51 -3.79 -4.31
N ASN A 312 3.18 -4.92 -4.10
CA ASN A 312 3.74 -5.28 -2.79
C ASN A 312 5.03 -4.50 -2.43
N ASN A 313 5.86 -4.14 -3.42
CA ASN A 313 7.14 -3.46 -3.19
C ASN A 313 7.11 -1.99 -3.62
N THR A 314 6.95 -1.13 -2.64
CA THR A 314 6.72 0.31 -2.87
C THR A 314 7.60 1.20 -2.01
N ILE A 315 8.31 0.63 -1.03
CA ILE A 315 9.01 1.40 -0.01
C ILE A 315 10.37 1.93 -0.53
N TRP A 316 11.05 1.27 -1.48
CA TRP A 316 12.44 1.64 -1.81
C TRP A 316 12.78 1.76 -3.30
N SER A 317 11.78 1.68 -4.18
CA SER A 317 12.00 1.75 -5.61
C SER A 317 11.97 3.20 -6.09
N LYS A 318 13.12 3.87 -6.23
CA LYS A 318 13.15 5.21 -6.84
C LYS A 318 12.69 5.22 -8.29
N SER A 319 12.89 4.12 -9.02
CA SER A 319 12.41 3.99 -10.40
C SER A 319 10.89 4.00 -10.48
N LEU A 320 10.20 3.72 -9.36
CA LEU A 320 8.75 3.83 -9.26
C LEU A 320 8.27 5.29 -9.37
N ASP A 321 9.07 6.31 -8.97
CA ASP A 321 8.69 7.72 -9.21
C ASP A 321 8.61 8.04 -10.70
N ASP A 322 9.57 7.53 -11.47
CA ASP A 322 9.62 7.68 -12.93
C ASP A 322 8.45 6.97 -13.59
N THR A 323 8.23 5.70 -13.23
CA THR A 323 7.12 4.90 -13.79
C THR A 323 5.76 5.49 -13.43
N LEU A 324 5.52 5.87 -12.17
CA LEU A 324 4.26 6.47 -11.75
C LEU A 324 4.01 7.80 -12.48
N SER A 325 5.02 8.68 -12.54
CA SER A 325 4.87 9.96 -13.25
C SER A 325 4.59 9.74 -14.73
N ALA A 326 5.29 8.81 -15.38
CA ALA A 326 5.07 8.47 -16.78
C ALA A 326 3.66 7.94 -17.03
N VAL A 327 3.14 7.06 -16.17
CA VAL A 327 1.77 6.55 -16.28
C VAL A 327 0.73 7.66 -16.15
N ILE A 328 0.90 8.58 -15.19
CA ILE A 328 0.00 9.73 -15.05
C ILE A 328 0.02 10.63 -16.29
N GLU A 329 1.20 10.87 -16.88
CA GLU A 329 1.32 11.61 -18.14
C GLU A 329 0.65 10.86 -19.31
N GLN A 330 0.84 9.55 -19.41
CA GLN A 330 0.19 8.70 -20.41
C GLN A 330 -1.34 8.71 -20.26
N PHE A 331 -1.87 8.69 -19.04
CA PHE A 331 -3.31 8.79 -18.80
C PHE A 331 -3.89 10.11 -19.27
N GLN A 332 -3.16 11.21 -19.10
CA GLN A 332 -3.55 12.50 -19.66
C GLN A 332 -3.51 12.48 -21.21
N LEU A 333 -2.41 12.00 -21.80
CA LEU A 333 -2.21 11.99 -23.25
C LEU A 333 -3.23 11.11 -23.99
N ASN A 334 -3.62 9.99 -23.38
CA ASN A 334 -4.59 9.05 -23.92
C ASN A 334 -6.01 9.30 -23.38
N GLU A 335 -6.29 10.49 -22.84
CA GLU A 335 -7.63 10.91 -22.40
C GLU A 335 -8.34 10.02 -21.34
N VAL A 336 -7.61 9.11 -20.68
CA VAL A 336 -8.14 8.21 -19.64
C VAL A 336 -8.84 9.01 -18.53
N PHE A 337 -8.26 10.14 -18.12
CA PHE A 337 -8.82 11.03 -17.11
C PHE A 337 -10.21 11.60 -17.44
N LYS A 338 -10.62 11.65 -18.71
CA LYS A 338 -11.95 12.16 -19.09
C LYS A 338 -13.08 11.20 -18.75
N LYS A 339 -12.80 9.90 -18.68
CA LYS A 339 -13.80 8.83 -18.56
C LYS A 339 -13.52 7.86 -17.41
N THR A 340 -12.51 8.12 -16.59
CA THR A 340 -12.09 7.20 -15.52
C THR A 340 -11.87 7.91 -14.19
N LEU A 341 -12.43 7.35 -13.12
CA LEU A 341 -12.00 7.63 -11.75
C LEU A 341 -10.66 6.93 -11.52
N VAL A 342 -9.60 7.68 -11.27
CA VAL A 342 -8.27 7.10 -10.96
C VAL A 342 -7.97 7.32 -9.48
N VAL A 343 -7.74 6.24 -8.74
CA VAL A 343 -7.40 6.27 -7.32
C VAL A 343 -6.03 5.63 -7.12
N VAL A 344 -5.13 6.33 -6.44
CA VAL A 344 -3.87 5.76 -5.94
C VAL A 344 -3.96 5.73 -4.42
N VAL A 345 -3.92 4.55 -3.84
CA VAL A 345 -4.09 4.34 -2.40
C VAL A 345 -3.02 3.38 -1.89
N SER A 346 -2.55 3.58 -0.67
CA SER A 346 -1.66 2.64 0.01
C SER A 346 -2.37 1.96 1.17
N ALA A 347 -2.10 0.67 1.40
CA ALA A 347 -2.65 -0.09 2.53
C ALA A 347 -2.18 0.52 3.86
N GLU A 348 -0.86 0.66 3.98
CA GLU A 348 -0.20 1.25 5.13
C GLU A 348 0.79 2.31 4.65
N GLY A 349 1.25 3.13 5.58
CA GLY A 349 2.43 3.93 5.35
C GLY A 349 3.69 3.08 5.55
N ILE A 350 4.79 3.66 5.98
CA ILE A 350 6.03 2.89 6.17
C ILE A 350 6.01 2.19 7.54
N PRO A 351 6.16 0.85 7.65
CA PRO A 351 6.11 0.11 8.92
C PRO A 351 7.06 0.70 9.98
N VAL A 352 6.61 0.84 11.23
CA VAL A 352 7.35 1.52 12.32
C VAL A 352 8.76 0.96 12.52
N GLY A 353 8.97 -0.35 12.41
CA GLY A 353 10.29 -0.98 12.53
C GLY A 353 11.34 -0.38 11.59
N THR A 354 10.90 0.11 10.43
CA THR A 354 11.75 0.77 9.43
C THR A 354 12.45 2.03 9.96
N PHE A 355 11.78 2.80 10.81
CA PHE A 355 12.29 4.07 11.33
C PHE A 355 12.49 4.05 12.85
N GLY A 356 12.62 2.85 13.41
CA GLY A 356 12.54 2.65 14.85
C GLY A 356 11.21 3.12 15.46
N ASN A 357 11.06 2.92 16.76
CA ASN A 357 9.85 3.32 17.50
C ASN A 357 9.80 4.85 17.76
N SER A 358 9.99 5.67 16.71
CA SER A 358 9.98 7.13 16.74
C SER A 358 8.57 7.70 16.55
N TYR A 359 8.37 8.96 16.92
CA TYR A 359 7.12 9.67 16.66
C TYR A 359 6.85 9.77 15.16
N THR A 360 7.83 10.26 14.40
CA THR A 360 7.74 10.39 12.94
C THR A 360 7.51 9.03 12.29
N GLY A 361 8.17 7.96 12.75
CA GLY A 361 7.95 6.61 12.24
C GLY A 361 6.52 6.12 12.42
N LYS A 362 5.87 6.41 13.56
CA LYS A 362 4.45 6.06 13.79
C LYS A 362 3.50 6.87 12.96
N VAL A 363 3.75 8.17 12.80
CA VAL A 363 2.93 9.00 11.93
C VAL A 363 3.06 8.54 10.49
N GLU A 364 4.29 8.33 9.99
CA GLU A 364 4.51 7.81 8.64
C GLU A 364 3.91 6.43 8.43
N GLU A 365 3.92 5.53 9.42
CA GLU A 365 3.27 4.22 9.31
C GLU A 365 1.76 4.33 9.18
N ARG A 366 1.15 5.19 10.01
CA ARG A 366 -0.30 5.28 10.10
C ARG A 366 -0.91 6.14 9.00
N ASN A 367 -0.10 6.96 8.31
CA ASN A 367 -0.51 7.93 7.28
C ASN A 367 -0.12 7.49 5.86
N PRO A 368 -0.83 6.50 5.28
CA PRO A 368 -0.66 6.12 3.88
C PRO A 368 -1.05 7.24 2.91
N ILE A 369 -0.67 7.07 1.65
CA ILE A 369 -1.15 7.94 0.58
C ILE A 369 -2.57 7.62 0.15
N LEU A 370 -3.34 8.66 -0.17
CA LEU A 370 -4.58 8.60 -0.92
C LEU A 370 -4.63 9.78 -1.89
N LEU A 371 -4.69 9.47 -3.18
CA LEU A 371 -4.81 10.42 -4.29
C LEU A 371 -5.99 10.00 -5.16
N ALA A 372 -6.81 10.96 -5.58
CA ALA A 372 -7.94 10.68 -6.48
C ALA A 372 -8.04 11.72 -7.59
N HIS A 373 -8.18 11.25 -8.83
CA HIS A 373 -8.52 12.09 -9.98
C HIS A 373 -9.97 11.82 -10.41
N ILE A 374 -10.76 12.88 -10.41
CA ILE A 374 -12.17 12.85 -10.80
C ILE A 374 -12.32 13.33 -12.26
N PRO A 375 -13.12 12.66 -13.11
CA PRO A 375 -13.44 13.15 -14.45
C PRO A 375 -14.00 14.58 -14.46
N ASP A 376 -13.47 15.44 -15.33
CA ASP A 376 -13.81 16.87 -15.37
C ASP A 376 -15.30 17.15 -15.64
N LYS A 377 -15.97 16.26 -16.39
CA LYS A 377 -17.40 16.39 -16.64
C LYS A 377 -18.22 16.19 -15.36
N LEU A 378 -17.83 15.25 -14.50
CA LEU A 378 -18.46 15.03 -13.20
C LEU A 378 -18.21 16.19 -12.24
N LYS A 379 -16.99 16.77 -12.26
CA LYS A 379 -16.69 17.98 -11.48
C LYS A 379 -17.69 19.11 -11.78
N LYS A 380 -18.00 19.33 -13.06
CA LYS A 380 -18.93 20.37 -13.52
C LYS A 380 -20.41 20.03 -13.25
N LEU A 381 -20.77 18.75 -13.29
CA LEU A 381 -22.15 18.30 -13.11
C LEU A 381 -22.56 18.32 -11.62
N TYR A 382 -21.61 18.02 -10.73
CA TYR A 382 -21.85 17.90 -9.28
C TYR A 382 -20.97 18.90 -8.50
N ASN A 383 -21.20 20.20 -8.71
CA ASN A 383 -20.40 21.26 -8.08
C ASN A 383 -20.48 21.23 -6.54
N ASP A 384 -21.62 20.84 -5.98
CA ASP A 384 -21.84 20.61 -4.54
C ASP A 384 -20.99 19.45 -4.00
N HIS A 385 -20.88 18.36 -4.76
CA HIS A 385 -19.99 17.26 -4.41
C HIS A 385 -18.51 17.66 -4.49
N MET A 386 -18.16 18.57 -5.40
CA MET A 386 -16.79 19.10 -5.46
C MET A 386 -16.44 19.94 -4.24
N PHE A 387 -17.40 20.73 -3.73
CA PHE A 387 -17.24 21.42 -2.45
C PHE A 387 -17.00 20.44 -1.30
N HIS A 388 -17.73 19.31 -1.25
CA HIS A 388 -17.48 18.25 -0.25
C HIS A 388 -16.08 17.67 -0.40
N LEU A 389 -15.69 17.25 -1.61
CA LEU A 389 -14.41 16.62 -1.87
C LEU A 389 -13.24 17.53 -1.48
N GLU A 390 -13.30 18.80 -1.89
CA GLU A 390 -12.29 19.81 -1.56
C GLU A 390 -12.20 20.05 -0.05
N SER A 391 -13.34 20.14 0.63
CA SER A 391 -13.42 20.32 2.08
C SER A 391 -12.93 19.08 2.85
N ASN A 392 -13.13 17.89 2.29
CA ASN A 392 -12.81 16.61 2.91
C ASN A 392 -11.34 16.21 2.78
N GLN A 393 -10.54 16.86 1.93
CA GLN A 393 -9.08 16.65 1.87
C GLN A 393 -8.41 16.80 3.24
N ASN A 394 -8.95 17.69 4.08
CA ASN A 394 -8.48 17.96 5.44
C ASN A 394 -9.44 17.38 6.50
N ARG A 395 -9.94 16.16 6.28
CA ARG A 395 -10.77 15.41 7.24
C ARG A 395 -10.20 14.01 7.46
N LEU A 396 -10.49 13.45 8.64
CA LEU A 396 -10.13 12.06 8.96
C LEU A 396 -10.86 11.11 8.00
N ILE A 397 -10.10 10.47 7.12
CA ILE A 397 -10.57 9.51 6.11
C ILE A 397 -9.87 8.18 6.36
N THR A 398 -10.59 7.08 6.17
CA THR A 398 -10.08 5.71 6.29
C THR A 398 -10.41 4.90 5.04
N HIS A 399 -9.94 3.64 4.98
CA HIS A 399 -10.25 2.73 3.89
C HIS A 399 -11.77 2.56 3.64
N LEU A 400 -12.60 2.74 4.68
CA LEU A 400 -14.05 2.70 4.58
C LEU A 400 -14.61 3.86 3.74
N GLU A 401 -14.09 5.08 3.92
CA GLU A 401 -14.45 6.24 3.09
C GLU A 401 -13.97 6.05 1.64
N VAL A 402 -12.82 5.40 1.43
CA VAL A 402 -12.31 5.11 0.08
C VAL A 402 -13.23 4.10 -0.63
N PHE A 403 -13.70 3.06 0.08
CA PHE A 403 -14.73 2.18 -0.46
C PHE A 403 -15.97 2.94 -0.89
N ASP A 404 -16.51 3.82 -0.03
CA ASP A 404 -17.69 4.61 -0.37
C ASP A 404 -17.44 5.63 -1.49
N LEU A 405 -16.23 6.19 -1.60
CA LEU A 405 -15.81 6.98 -2.76
C LEU A 405 -15.92 6.16 -4.03
N ILE A 406 -15.23 5.01 -4.09
CA ILE A 406 -15.20 4.16 -5.29
C ILE A 406 -16.62 3.66 -5.62
N ASN A 407 -17.37 3.21 -4.63
CA ASN A 407 -18.74 2.73 -4.78
C ASN A 407 -19.70 3.83 -5.29
N SER A 408 -19.49 5.09 -4.91
CA SER A 408 -20.27 6.22 -5.44
C SER A 408 -20.12 6.34 -6.95
N PHE A 409 -18.91 6.14 -7.47
CA PHE A 409 -18.62 6.19 -8.91
C PHE A 409 -19.02 4.90 -9.63
N ALA A 410 -18.92 3.75 -8.98
CA ALA A 410 -19.34 2.47 -9.54
C ALA A 410 -20.84 2.47 -9.91
N ARG A 411 -21.64 3.14 -9.07
CA ARG A 411 -23.08 3.31 -9.22
C ARG A 411 -23.49 4.40 -10.22
N LEU A 412 -22.56 5.19 -10.73
CA LEU A 412 -22.86 6.15 -11.80
C LEU A 412 -23.11 5.39 -13.11
N SER A 413 -24.37 5.26 -13.48
CA SER A 413 -24.81 4.73 -14.77
C SER A 413 -25.47 5.82 -15.61
N LYS A 414 -25.55 5.58 -16.93
CA LYS A 414 -26.27 6.46 -17.86
C LYS A 414 -27.72 6.58 -17.36
N ASP A 415 -28.18 7.81 -17.13
CA ASP A 415 -29.54 8.17 -16.70
C ASP A 415 -29.90 7.97 -15.22
N GLN A 416 -28.94 7.63 -14.35
CA GLN A 416 -29.15 7.65 -12.89
C GLN A 416 -28.60 8.94 -12.25
N ALA A 417 -29.48 9.71 -11.63
CA ALA A 417 -29.09 10.83 -10.79
C ALA A 417 -28.54 10.32 -9.44
N ILE A 418 -27.50 10.97 -8.93
CA ILE A 418 -27.08 10.72 -7.55
C ILE A 418 -28.16 11.26 -6.62
N VAL A 419 -28.74 10.36 -5.82
CA VAL A 419 -29.70 10.74 -4.78
C VAL A 419 -28.90 11.27 -3.59
N PRO A 420 -29.19 12.48 -3.09
CA PRO A 420 -28.58 13.00 -1.88
C PRO A 420 -28.76 12.04 -0.72
N VAL A 421 -27.70 11.85 0.06
CA VAL A 421 -27.75 10.99 1.24
C VAL A 421 -28.63 11.65 2.31
N ARG A 422 -29.72 11.00 2.71
CA ARG A 422 -30.63 11.51 3.75
C ARG A 422 -29.97 11.49 5.12
N ASP A 423 -30.28 12.46 5.98
CA ASP A 423 -29.72 12.57 7.34
C ASP A 423 -29.89 11.28 8.16
N ASN A 424 -31.08 10.68 8.15
CA ASN A 424 -31.33 9.42 8.86
C ASN A 424 -30.44 8.26 8.39
N PHE A 425 -30.04 8.25 7.11
CA PHE A 425 -29.12 7.24 6.59
C PHE A 425 -27.67 7.54 7.00
N MET A 426 -27.30 8.80 7.18
CA MET A 426 -26.02 9.19 7.75
C MET A 426 -25.91 8.78 9.21
N ASP A 427 -26.97 8.96 10.00
CA ASP A 427 -27.01 8.51 11.40
C ASP A 427 -26.91 6.99 11.48
N TRP A 428 -27.65 6.27 10.64
CA TRP A 428 -27.53 4.82 10.52
C TRP A 428 -26.11 4.37 10.13
N LYS A 429 -25.46 5.03 9.17
CA LYS A 429 -24.07 4.73 8.79
C LYS A 429 -23.11 4.90 9.97
N ARG A 430 -23.30 5.90 10.83
CA ARG A 430 -22.48 6.09 12.03
C ARG A 430 -22.69 4.97 13.05
N GLU A 431 -23.94 4.59 13.30
CA GLU A 431 -24.28 3.50 14.22
C GLU A 431 -23.69 2.15 13.78
N HIS A 432 -23.56 1.95 12.47
CA HIS A 432 -23.09 0.70 11.86
C HIS A 432 -21.65 0.79 11.35
N VAL A 433 -20.89 1.81 11.76
CA VAL A 433 -19.46 1.91 11.47
C VAL A 433 -19.14 1.90 9.97
N ARG A 434 -19.97 2.57 9.18
CA ARG A 434 -19.83 2.60 7.72
C ARG A 434 -19.05 3.81 7.27
N GLY A 435 -18.36 3.65 6.14
CA GLY A 435 -17.72 4.75 5.46
C GLY A 435 -18.71 5.83 5.03
N ILE A 436 -18.20 7.04 4.84
CA ILE A 436 -18.93 8.16 4.25
C ILE A 436 -18.22 8.52 2.95
N SER A 437 -18.95 8.63 1.84
CA SER A 437 -18.31 9.03 0.58
C SER A 437 -17.78 10.46 0.70
N PRO A 438 -16.46 10.69 0.59
CA PRO A 438 -15.87 12.02 0.70
C PRO A 438 -16.27 12.93 -0.47
N TRP A 439 -16.85 12.37 -1.53
CA TRP A 439 -17.38 13.12 -2.66
C TRP A 439 -18.86 13.50 -2.47
N GLN A 440 -19.70 12.57 -1.99
CA GLN A 440 -21.14 12.82 -1.89
C GLN A 440 -21.53 13.60 -0.62
N THR A 441 -20.72 13.53 0.44
CA THR A 441 -21.10 14.08 1.74
C THR A 441 -19.95 14.79 2.43
N LEU A 442 -20.22 15.93 3.06
CA LEU A 442 -19.26 16.61 3.93
C LEU A 442 -19.00 15.79 5.20
N ILE A 443 -17.75 15.40 5.44
CA ILE A 443 -17.35 14.63 6.62
C ILE A 443 -17.32 15.57 7.84
N PRO A 444 -17.92 15.19 8.98
CA PRO A 444 -17.93 16.00 10.19
C PRO A 444 -16.52 16.39 10.65
N HIS A 445 -16.37 17.64 11.06
CA HIS A 445 -15.09 18.18 11.52
C HIS A 445 -14.70 17.68 12.90
N ASN A 446 -15.66 17.34 13.76
CA ASN A 446 -15.43 16.83 15.11
C ASN A 446 -15.26 15.30 15.16
N ARG A 447 -15.03 14.66 14.00
CA ARG A 447 -14.83 13.22 13.92
C ARG A 447 -13.44 12.86 14.44
N THR A 448 -13.39 11.86 15.33
CA THR A 448 -12.15 11.34 15.95
C THR A 448 -12.00 9.84 15.67
N CYS A 449 -10.87 9.24 16.02
CA CYS A 449 -10.64 7.78 15.97
C CYS A 449 -11.60 6.95 16.84
N TYR A 450 -12.43 7.59 17.68
CA TYR A 450 -13.50 6.90 18.38
C TYR A 450 -14.75 6.74 17.49
N HIS A 451 -15.04 7.76 16.69
CA HIS A 451 -16.23 7.82 15.83
C HIS A 451 -16.11 6.94 14.58
N VAL A 452 -14.88 6.65 14.18
CA VAL A 452 -14.56 5.53 13.30
C VAL A 452 -13.59 4.65 14.04
N PRO A 453 -13.91 3.39 14.33
CA PRO A 453 -13.24 2.53 15.30
C PRO A 453 -11.88 2.10 14.77
N ILE A 454 -10.99 3.08 14.74
CA ILE A 454 -9.56 2.92 14.54
C ILE A 454 -9.02 2.62 15.93
N GLU A 455 -8.37 1.48 16.13
CA GLU A 455 -7.73 1.21 17.40
C GLU A 455 -6.70 2.29 17.75
N ASP A 456 -6.51 2.55 19.06
CA ASP A 456 -5.58 3.58 19.57
C ASP A 456 -4.16 3.42 18.99
N GLU A 457 -3.74 2.19 18.67
CA GLU A 457 -2.44 1.89 18.07
C GLU A 457 -2.29 2.30 16.60
N TYR A 458 -3.40 2.50 15.88
CA TYR A 458 -3.43 2.96 14.49
C TYR A 458 -3.89 4.41 14.35
N CYS A 459 -4.44 5.00 15.40
CA CYS A 459 -4.94 6.38 15.37
C CYS A 459 -3.85 7.42 15.08
N LEU A 460 -4.08 8.27 14.08
CA LEU A 460 -3.25 9.45 13.75
C LEU A 460 -3.64 10.71 14.50
N CYS A 461 -4.77 10.74 15.22
CA CYS A 461 -5.06 11.86 16.10
C CYS A 461 -4.09 11.82 17.29
N MET A 462 -2.99 12.56 17.19
CA MET A 462 -1.86 12.53 18.10
C MET A 462 -1.61 13.93 18.66
N GLU A 463 -1.83 14.11 19.97
CA GLU A 463 -1.58 15.38 20.68
C GLU A 463 -0.11 15.49 21.13
N ASN A 464 0.46 16.71 21.16
CA ASN A 464 1.72 17.02 21.85
C ASN A 464 2.91 16.05 21.58
N LYS A 465 3.58 16.24 20.42
CA LYS A 465 4.79 15.49 19.99
C LYS A 465 5.78 15.23 21.13
N ILE A 466 6.10 16.24 21.95
CA ILE A 466 7.08 16.13 23.05
C ILE A 466 6.63 15.12 24.13
N ASP A 467 5.36 15.17 24.56
CA ASP A 467 4.85 14.27 25.59
C ASP A 467 4.77 12.84 25.08
N ILE A 468 4.37 12.68 23.81
CA ILE A 468 4.31 11.40 23.13
C ILE A 468 5.73 10.83 22.92
N GLU A 469 6.69 11.64 22.49
CA GLU A 469 8.10 11.21 22.34
C GLU A 469 8.70 10.79 23.68
N LYS A 470 8.40 11.53 24.76
CA LYS A 470 8.81 11.14 26.11
C LYS A 470 8.19 9.81 26.52
N GLU A 471 6.91 9.63 26.25
CA GLU A 471 6.19 8.37 26.51
C GLU A 471 6.73 7.22 25.65
N TYR A 472 7.09 7.47 24.39
CA TYR A 472 7.71 6.48 23.51
C TYR A 472 9.11 6.12 23.95
N ASN A 473 9.93 7.08 24.36
CA ASN A 473 11.25 6.82 24.92
C ASN A 473 11.16 6.02 26.23
N GLN A 474 10.18 6.33 27.09
CA GLN A 474 9.92 5.56 28.31
C GLN A 474 9.43 4.14 28.00
N THR A 475 8.46 4.00 27.09
CA THR A 475 7.91 2.73 26.63
C THR A 475 8.99 1.87 25.96
N TYR A 476 9.84 2.47 25.13
CA TYR A 476 10.99 1.83 24.49
C TYR A 476 12.01 1.37 25.52
N ALA A 477 12.35 2.20 26.51
CA ALA A 477 13.26 1.82 27.59
C ALA A 477 12.70 0.67 28.46
N ILE A 478 11.40 0.65 28.72
CA ILE A 478 10.72 -0.45 29.42
C ILE A 478 10.78 -1.72 28.57
N ALA A 479 10.44 -1.64 27.28
CA ALA A 479 10.51 -2.77 26.35
C ALA A 479 11.93 -3.32 26.23
N SER A 480 12.95 -2.46 26.08
CA SER A 480 14.36 -2.83 26.00
C SER A 480 14.84 -3.55 27.25
N ARG A 481 14.47 -3.07 28.45
CA ARG A 481 14.84 -3.73 29.71
C ARG A 481 14.14 -5.07 29.91
N LEU A 482 12.86 -5.16 29.59
CA LEU A 482 12.12 -6.42 29.64
C LEU A 482 12.68 -7.43 28.65
N TYR A 483 13.06 -6.93 27.47
CA TYR A 483 13.74 -7.69 26.44
C TYR A 483 15.10 -8.23 26.93
N GLU A 484 15.98 -7.37 27.45
CA GLU A 484 17.30 -7.77 27.99
C GLU A 484 17.14 -8.80 29.11
N ARG A 485 16.12 -8.61 29.96
CA ARG A 485 15.80 -9.56 31.03
C ARG A 485 15.34 -10.91 30.48
N MET A 486 14.44 -10.90 29.50
CA MET A 486 13.98 -12.13 28.85
C MET A 486 15.12 -12.86 28.14
N GLU A 487 15.95 -12.15 27.39
CA GLU A 487 17.13 -12.73 26.74
C GLU A 487 18.08 -13.36 27.77
N SER A 488 18.38 -12.66 28.86
CA SER A 488 19.20 -13.20 29.96
C SER A 488 18.57 -14.42 30.63
N ASP A 489 17.27 -14.38 30.94
CA ASP A 489 16.57 -15.50 31.60
C ASP A 489 16.46 -16.71 30.64
N ILE A 490 16.31 -16.47 29.34
CA ILE A 490 16.30 -17.49 28.29
C ILE A 490 17.69 -18.18 28.21
N LEU A 491 18.76 -17.39 28.09
CA LEU A 491 20.13 -17.90 27.99
C LEU A 491 20.61 -18.59 29.28
N SER A 492 20.13 -18.16 30.45
CA SER A 492 20.57 -18.73 31.74
C SER A 492 19.83 -20.01 32.13
N ASN A 493 18.53 -20.12 31.81
CA ASN A 493 17.68 -21.20 32.31
C ASN A 493 17.43 -22.32 31.29
N TYR A 494 17.71 -22.11 30.00
CA TYR A 494 17.43 -23.09 28.95
C TYR A 494 18.68 -23.40 28.12
N THR A 495 19.33 -24.52 28.45
CA THR A 495 20.53 -25.01 27.75
C THR A 495 20.25 -25.49 26.32
N CYS A 496 18.97 -25.62 25.94
CA CYS A 496 18.53 -26.01 24.61
C CYS A 496 18.73 -24.87 23.57
N MET A 497 19.03 -23.63 23.99
CA MET A 497 19.17 -22.48 23.10
C MET A 497 20.65 -22.07 22.99
N LYS A 498 21.20 -22.04 21.76
CA LYS A 498 22.65 -21.91 21.55
C LYS A 498 23.09 -20.51 21.14
N GLU A 499 22.26 -19.76 20.42
CA GLU A 499 22.58 -18.39 19.97
C GLU A 499 21.32 -17.53 19.87
N THR A 500 21.47 -16.24 20.19
CA THR A 500 20.48 -15.19 19.93
C THR A 500 21.06 -14.17 18.95
N THR A 501 20.26 -13.71 17.99
CA THR A 501 20.60 -12.51 17.21
C THR A 501 19.51 -11.48 17.34
N TRP A 502 19.91 -10.31 17.81
CA TRP A 502 19.05 -9.14 17.84
C TRP A 502 18.89 -8.55 16.45
N ILE A 503 17.65 -8.22 16.08
CA ILE A 503 17.35 -7.55 14.83
C ILE A 503 16.72 -6.20 15.15
N GLU A 504 17.58 -5.18 15.19
CA GLU A 504 17.28 -3.77 15.43
C GLU A 504 16.02 -3.29 14.71
N GLU A 505 15.85 -3.73 13.47
CA GLU A 505 14.88 -3.20 12.51
C GLU A 505 13.43 -3.60 12.78
N ARG A 506 13.14 -4.59 13.65
CA ARG A 506 11.74 -4.86 14.05
C ARG A 506 11.55 -5.12 15.54
N ASN A 507 12.56 -4.80 16.36
CA ASN A 507 12.53 -5.00 17.82
C ASN A 507 12.21 -6.45 18.24
N TYR A 508 12.88 -7.40 17.58
CA TYR A 508 12.75 -8.85 17.80
C TYR A 508 14.14 -9.48 17.89
N THR A 509 14.21 -10.64 18.51
CA THR A 509 15.38 -11.50 18.46
C THR A 509 15.01 -12.86 17.92
N ALA A 510 15.83 -13.31 16.98
CA ALA A 510 15.83 -14.67 16.51
C ALA A 510 16.65 -15.50 17.49
N VAL A 511 16.03 -16.52 18.07
CA VAL A 511 16.73 -17.53 18.88
C VAL A 511 16.92 -18.78 18.03
N TYR A 512 18.15 -19.25 17.97
CA TYR A 512 18.52 -20.47 17.26
C TYR A 512 18.55 -21.65 18.23
N ASN A 513 17.77 -22.68 17.90
CA ASN A 513 17.91 -23.99 18.50
C ASN A 513 18.40 -24.97 17.41
N LEU A 514 19.62 -25.48 17.57
CA LEU A 514 20.12 -26.58 16.77
C LEU A 514 19.85 -27.88 17.54
N ASN A 515 18.81 -28.58 17.13
CA ASN A 515 18.48 -29.93 17.61
C ASN A 515 19.76 -30.81 17.55
N GLU A 516 20.12 -31.47 18.66
CA GLU A 516 21.30 -32.35 18.71
C GLU A 516 21.24 -33.46 17.66
N LYS A 517 20.04 -33.91 17.27
CA LYS A 517 19.86 -34.89 16.20
C LYS A 517 20.16 -34.31 14.81
N VAL A 518 19.96 -33.02 14.57
CA VAL A 518 20.36 -32.30 13.34
C VAL A 518 21.88 -32.16 13.30
N LEU A 519 22.50 -31.77 14.42
CA LEU A 519 23.96 -31.71 14.57
C LEU A 519 24.61 -33.09 14.38
N ASN A 520 23.91 -34.15 14.78
CA ASN A 520 24.33 -35.53 14.61
C ASN A 520 23.85 -36.17 13.28
N GLY A 521 23.19 -35.40 12.38
CA GLY A 521 22.78 -35.84 11.04
C GLY A 521 21.64 -36.89 11.00
N THR A 522 20.87 -37.02 12.07
CA THR A 522 19.80 -38.01 12.26
C THR A 522 18.38 -37.46 12.12
N ASP A 523 18.24 -36.14 11.96
CA ASP A 523 16.95 -35.45 11.86
C ASP A 523 17.06 -34.28 10.86
N PRO A 524 16.21 -34.17 9.83
CA PRO A 524 16.29 -33.12 8.81
C PRO A 524 15.60 -31.80 9.20
N TYR A 525 14.93 -31.70 10.36
CA TYR A 525 14.16 -30.51 10.73
C TYR A 525 15.00 -29.47 11.51
N THR A 526 15.07 -28.21 11.05
CA THR A 526 15.61 -27.08 11.83
C THR A 526 14.48 -26.29 12.49
N GLU A 527 14.59 -25.98 13.78
CA GLU A 527 13.56 -25.26 14.53
C GLU A 527 14.05 -23.85 14.93
N PHE A 528 13.19 -22.83 14.78
CA PHE A 528 13.50 -21.45 15.18
C PHE A 528 12.44 -20.90 16.12
N LEU A 529 12.88 -20.12 17.12
CA LEU A 529 12.01 -19.32 17.97
C LEU A 529 12.19 -17.82 17.72
N TYR A 530 11.12 -17.26 17.19
CA TYR A 530 10.68 -15.88 17.19
C TYR A 530 10.33 -15.34 18.56
N PHE A 531 11.06 -14.40 19.18
CA PHE A 531 10.40 -13.59 20.23
C PHE A 531 10.62 -12.08 20.08
N GLY A 532 9.60 -11.31 20.45
CA GLY A 532 9.64 -9.84 20.40
C GLY A 532 8.78 -9.22 21.49
N VAL A 533 9.21 -8.06 21.99
CA VAL A 533 8.50 -7.30 23.03
C VAL A 533 7.96 -6.01 22.42
N ARG A 534 6.64 -5.86 22.35
CA ARG A 534 5.97 -4.61 21.99
C ARG A 534 5.38 -3.99 23.25
N ALA A 535 5.80 -2.78 23.60
CA ALA A 535 5.14 -2.02 24.67
C ALA A 535 4.35 -0.85 24.07
N TYR A 536 3.17 -0.60 24.61
CA TYR A 536 2.34 0.54 24.25
C TYR A 536 1.65 1.15 25.47
N PRO A 537 1.49 2.49 25.51
CA PRO A 537 0.79 3.16 26.60
C PRO A 537 -0.72 2.91 26.50
N LYS A 538 -1.41 2.78 27.65
CA LYS A 538 -2.88 2.77 27.74
C LYS A 538 -3.38 4.15 28.21
N LYS A 539 -4.60 4.53 27.82
CA LYS A 539 -5.28 5.77 28.24
C LYS A 539 -5.06 6.12 29.72
N PHE A 540 -4.86 7.41 29.97
CA PHE A 540 -4.70 8.00 31.30
C PHE A 540 -5.87 7.63 32.22
N ASN A 541 -5.60 6.89 33.30
CA ASN A 541 -6.62 6.54 34.27
C ASN A 541 -6.79 7.71 35.27
N THR A 542 -7.81 8.53 35.03
CA THR A 542 -8.14 9.72 35.84
C THR A 542 -8.40 9.41 37.32
N ARG A 543 -8.82 8.18 37.66
CA ARG A 543 -9.10 7.80 39.07
C ARG A 543 -7.83 7.60 39.91
N ASN A 544 -6.75 7.13 39.31
CA ASN A 544 -5.55 6.72 40.07
C ASN A 544 -4.31 7.57 39.75
N ASN A 545 -4.43 8.58 38.89
CA ASN A 545 -3.32 9.44 38.47
C ASN A 545 -2.07 8.63 38.01
N ARG A 546 -2.31 7.47 37.39
CA ARG A 546 -1.28 6.54 36.91
C ARG A 546 -1.53 6.23 35.44
N ARG A 547 -0.46 6.32 34.64
CA ARG A 547 -0.44 5.82 33.25
C ARG A 547 -0.07 4.35 33.29
N ASN A 548 -0.93 3.51 32.71
CA ASN A 548 -0.68 2.07 32.62
C ASN A 548 0.01 1.79 31.28
N PHE A 549 1.01 0.93 31.28
CA PHE A 549 1.64 0.40 30.07
C PHE A 549 1.15 -1.01 29.83
N PHE A 550 0.96 -1.36 28.57
CA PHE A 550 0.75 -2.73 28.14
C PHE A 550 2.03 -3.22 27.49
N VAL A 551 2.41 -4.45 27.79
CA VAL A 551 3.53 -5.14 27.15
C VAL A 551 2.99 -6.41 26.52
N ASN A 552 3.10 -6.50 25.20
CA ASN A 552 2.86 -7.69 24.40
C ASN A 552 4.19 -8.41 24.19
N VAL A 553 4.23 -9.69 24.52
CA VAL A 553 5.33 -10.58 24.12
C VAL A 553 4.81 -11.50 23.02
N MET A 554 5.39 -11.39 21.82
CA MET A 554 5.06 -12.26 20.69
C MET A 554 6.05 -13.41 20.63
N GLY A 555 5.55 -14.64 20.48
CA GLY A 555 6.34 -15.86 20.24
C GLY A 555 5.93 -16.51 18.91
N LEU A 556 6.90 -16.82 18.03
CA LEU A 556 6.67 -17.49 16.73
C LEU A 556 7.59 -18.70 16.59
N PHE A 557 7.04 -19.84 16.16
CA PHE A 557 7.83 -21.04 15.87
C PHE A 557 8.00 -21.21 14.36
N LYS A 558 9.20 -21.55 13.91
CA LYS A 558 9.47 -21.95 12.52
C LYS A 558 10.03 -23.37 12.52
N HIS A 559 9.43 -24.25 11.73
CA HIS A 559 9.99 -25.57 11.40
C HIS A 559 10.47 -25.51 9.95
N ASP A 560 11.69 -25.94 9.69
CA ASP A 560 12.32 -25.91 8.38
C ASP A 560 12.67 -27.35 7.97
N LYS A 561 11.98 -27.84 6.93
CA LYS A 561 12.25 -29.11 6.29
C LYS A 561 12.70 -28.80 4.88
N GLU A 562 13.98 -28.99 4.60
CA GLU A 562 14.53 -28.92 3.23
C GLU A 562 14.08 -27.66 2.45
N ASP A 563 14.20 -26.48 3.06
CA ASP A 563 13.89 -25.17 2.44
C ASP A 563 12.40 -24.93 2.09
N GLN A 564 11.45 -25.74 2.56
CA GLN A 564 10.01 -25.48 2.40
C GLN A 564 9.45 -24.64 3.56
N TYR A 565 9.04 -23.41 3.25
CA TYR A 565 8.54 -22.42 4.20
C TYR A 565 7.07 -22.70 4.57
N ASN A 566 6.78 -23.09 5.83
CA ASN A 566 5.40 -23.12 6.32
C ASN A 566 5.25 -22.45 7.70
N PHE A 567 4.45 -21.39 7.79
CA PHE A 567 4.20 -20.57 9.00
C PHE A 567 2.89 -20.96 9.68
N GLU A 568 2.72 -22.22 10.09
CA GLU A 568 1.36 -22.70 10.37
C GLU A 568 0.85 -22.62 11.82
N LYS A 569 1.64 -22.24 12.85
CA LYS A 569 1.11 -22.19 14.22
C LYS A 569 1.64 -21.05 15.12
N THR A 570 0.78 -20.05 15.33
CA THR A 570 0.88 -19.01 16.37
C THR A 570 0.07 -19.38 17.62
N TYR A 571 0.73 -19.56 18.78
CA TYR A 571 0.09 -19.56 20.12
C TYR A 571 1.14 -19.25 21.22
N PRO A 572 0.81 -18.62 22.37
CA PRO A 572 -0.17 -17.56 22.64
C PRO A 572 0.44 -16.29 23.32
N TYR A 573 -0.41 -15.26 23.39
CA TYR A 573 -0.23 -13.92 23.95
C TYR A 573 0.10 -13.86 25.45
N VAL A 574 0.91 -12.88 25.86
CA VAL A 574 1.03 -12.44 27.26
C VAL A 574 0.47 -11.02 27.40
N THR A 575 -0.59 -10.86 28.20
CA THR A 575 -1.10 -9.56 28.64
C THR A 575 -0.75 -9.38 30.12
N ASP A 576 0.16 -8.48 30.49
CA ASP A 576 0.38 -8.09 31.90
C ASP A 576 -0.12 -6.67 32.14
N THR A 577 -1.14 -6.54 33.00
CA THR A 577 -1.47 -5.29 33.68
C THR A 577 -0.91 -5.33 35.09
N LEU A 578 0.33 -4.85 35.26
CA LEU A 578 0.92 -4.35 36.51
C LEU A 578 0.36 -5.03 37.79
N LYS A 579 0.75 -6.28 38.08
CA LYS A 579 1.02 -6.76 39.47
C LYS A 579 1.39 -8.24 39.68
N SER A 580 1.43 -9.12 38.68
CA SER A 580 1.49 -10.58 38.95
C SER A 580 2.81 -11.29 38.68
N GLY A 581 3.85 -10.65 38.13
CA GLY A 581 5.16 -11.31 37.98
C GLY A 581 5.10 -12.60 37.14
N CYS A 582 4.33 -12.62 36.06
CA CYS A 582 4.26 -13.77 35.17
C CYS A 582 5.34 -13.67 34.07
N LEU A 583 6.41 -14.45 34.22
CA LEU A 583 7.17 -14.93 33.06
C LEU A 583 6.33 -15.99 32.31
N ALA A 584 6.49 -16.01 30.99
CA ALA A 584 5.81 -16.88 30.03
C ALA A 584 5.43 -18.27 30.57
N GLY A 585 4.13 -18.52 30.77
CA GLY A 585 3.61 -19.80 31.30
C GLY A 585 3.81 -21.03 30.39
N TYR A 586 4.58 -20.90 29.31
CA TYR A 586 4.80 -21.95 28.31
C TYR A 586 6.27 -22.12 27.89
N MET A 587 7.22 -21.40 28.50
CA MET A 587 8.65 -21.52 28.12
C MET A 587 9.27 -22.87 28.56
N GLU A 588 8.76 -23.53 29.59
CA GLU A 588 9.16 -24.91 29.92
C GLU A 588 8.64 -25.92 28.88
N ARG A 589 7.39 -25.74 28.42
CA ARG A 589 6.83 -26.52 27.30
C ARG A 589 7.63 -26.37 26.00
N PHE A 590 8.37 -25.27 25.82
CA PHE A 590 9.21 -25.02 24.65
C PHE A 590 10.34 -26.05 24.49
N CYS A 591 11.14 -26.30 25.54
CA CYS A 591 12.17 -27.35 25.47
C CYS A 591 11.53 -28.76 25.57
N GLU A 592 10.34 -28.93 26.16
CA GLU A 592 9.62 -30.21 26.19
C GLU A 592 9.00 -30.60 24.83
N MET A 593 8.57 -29.62 24.02
CA MET A 593 7.99 -29.86 22.69
C MET A 593 9.00 -30.36 21.66
N CYS A 594 10.31 -30.16 21.89
CA CYS A 594 11.39 -30.72 21.08
C CYS A 594 11.60 -32.24 21.31
N HIS A 595 10.88 -32.84 22.28
CA HIS A 595 10.99 -34.25 22.64
C HIS A 595 9.61 -34.90 22.83
N GLY A 596 9.04 -35.46 21.76
CA GLY A 596 7.86 -36.34 21.88
C GLY A 596 8.22 -37.82 21.72
N PRO A 597 8.19 -38.62 22.79
CA PRO A 597 7.87 -40.05 22.69
C PRO A 597 6.39 -40.39 22.95
N ASN A 598 5.56 -39.46 23.43
CA ASN A 598 4.23 -39.79 23.99
C ASN A 598 3.00 -39.34 23.17
N PHE A 599 3.11 -39.14 21.85
CA PHE A 599 1.96 -38.81 20.98
C PHE A 599 1.51 -39.96 20.07
N LEU A 600 1.80 -41.22 20.45
CA LEU A 600 1.34 -42.43 19.76
C LEU A 600 0.64 -43.43 20.68
N THR A 601 -0.12 -42.99 21.68
CA THR A 601 -1.15 -43.82 22.35
C THR A 601 -2.17 -42.95 23.11
N SER A 602 -3.20 -42.46 22.43
CA SER A 602 -4.62 -42.48 22.84
C SER A 602 -5.47 -41.68 21.86
#